data_AF-A0A010SME9-F1
#
_entry.id   AF-A0A010SME9-F1
#
_cell.length_a   1.000
_cell.length_b   1.000
_cell.length_c   1.000
_cell.angle_alpha   90.00
_cell.angle_beta   90.00
_cell.angle_gamma   90.00
#
_symmetry.space_group_name_H-M   'P 1'
#
loop_
_entity.id
_entity.type
_entity.pdbx_description
1 polymer ?
#
loop_
_entity_poly.entity_id
_entity_poly.type
_entity_poly.pdbx_seq_one_letter_code
_entity_poly.pdbx_strand_id
1 'polypeptide(L)'
;MCRACERLSYDPFPDVPSEEEDNEEDEVNEHQSHQAPFVPPRRKKLKTLVTVVIPAPSHDGTPILAAYSKLQVASQPDDWDHSYQGQAPFGMAVYDLTPTATPNRATKMAHALSRRAYDHNREWGRDRIEVVCFPLPSHLTFEERAKACIRHHGHEVRSRAVMDNVDDAKFWFLPEDFGNEWYSRSIIVIDRLEDNWEDAFECDDRKTRPEDENTRSSFGSFTTVYWRPREETWEYYEDELRPESRMKMRKYGLESVGRMLGSEGIGNSMRGFYEHFAPDGVLDRELAVARTR
;
A
#
# COMPACT_ATOMS: atom_id res chain seq x y z
N MET A 1 -0.31 -21.30 -5.50
CA MET A 1 -0.86 -20.41 -6.54
C MET A 1 -1.38 -19.16 -5.83
N CYS A 2 -1.05 -17.95 -6.29
CA CYS A 2 -1.58 -16.72 -5.67
C CYS A 2 -3.07 -16.59 -6.02
N ARG A 3 -3.95 -16.48 -5.01
CA ARG A 3 -5.42 -16.53 -5.20
C ARG A 3 -6.01 -15.35 -5.98
N ALA A 4 -5.32 -14.22 -5.99
CA ALA A 4 -5.71 -13.15 -6.88
C ALA A 4 -5.49 -13.49 -8.36
N CYS A 5 -4.47 -14.29 -8.67
CA CYS A 5 -4.27 -14.84 -10.00
C CYS A 5 -5.34 -15.90 -10.34
N GLU A 6 -5.92 -16.57 -9.34
CA GLU A 6 -6.99 -17.57 -9.50
C GLU A 6 -8.34 -16.92 -9.88
N ARG A 7 -8.59 -15.68 -9.48
CA ARG A 7 -9.75 -14.90 -9.94
C ARG A 7 -9.62 -14.40 -11.39
N LEU A 8 -8.39 -14.29 -11.89
CA LEU A 8 -8.04 -13.76 -13.21
C LEU A 8 -7.65 -14.84 -14.22
N SER A 9 -7.69 -16.12 -13.82
CA SER A 9 -7.35 -17.27 -14.66
C SER A 9 -8.46 -17.70 -15.62
N TYR A 10 -9.62 -17.03 -15.60
CA TYR A 10 -10.69 -17.22 -16.58
C TYR A 10 -10.61 -16.18 -17.69
N ASP A 11 -9.64 -16.35 -18.57
CA ASP A 11 -9.83 -16.06 -20.00
C ASP A 11 -8.96 -17.07 -20.78
N PRO A 12 -9.56 -17.95 -21.59
CA PRO A 12 -8.78 -18.81 -22.46
C PRO A 12 -8.11 -17.90 -23.50
N PHE A 13 -6.79 -17.81 -23.44
CA PHE A 13 -6.02 -17.27 -24.57
C PHE A 13 -6.46 -18.03 -25.83
N PRO A 14 -6.81 -17.35 -26.94
CA PRO A 14 -7.03 -18.04 -28.20
C PRO A 14 -5.73 -18.76 -28.58
N ASP A 15 -5.87 -20.04 -28.93
CA ASP A 15 -4.78 -20.93 -29.34
C ASP A 15 -3.83 -20.24 -30.32
N VAL A 16 -2.62 -19.92 -29.86
CA VAL A 16 -1.52 -19.57 -30.75
C VAL A 16 -0.94 -20.90 -31.23
N PRO A 17 -0.93 -21.19 -32.55
CA PRO A 17 -0.34 -22.41 -33.07
C PRO A 17 1.14 -22.48 -32.70
N SER A 18 1.54 -23.58 -32.08
CA SER A 18 2.94 -23.94 -31.91
C SER A 18 3.55 -24.21 -33.27
N GLU A 19 4.43 -23.33 -33.75
CA GLU A 19 5.33 -23.68 -34.85
C GLU A 19 6.50 -24.50 -34.29
N GLU A 20 6.73 -25.61 -35.00
CA GLU A 20 7.58 -26.73 -34.66
C GLU A 20 9.08 -26.37 -34.68
N GLU A 21 9.83 -27.19 -33.95
CA GLU A 21 11.28 -27.27 -33.94
C GLU A 21 11.83 -27.49 -35.36
N ASP A 22 12.93 -26.79 -35.70
CA ASP A 22 13.93 -27.34 -36.61
C ASP A 22 15.34 -26.99 -36.11
N ASN A 23 16.07 -28.07 -35.82
CA ASN A 23 17.52 -28.12 -35.63
C ASN A 23 18.24 -27.62 -36.88
N GLU A 24 19.39 -26.98 -36.72
CA GLU A 24 20.62 -27.37 -37.43
C GLU A 24 21.85 -26.68 -36.79
N GLU A 25 22.82 -27.53 -36.42
CA GLU A 25 24.17 -27.17 -36.04
C GLU A 25 24.92 -26.64 -37.28
N ASP A 26 25.72 -25.57 -37.17
CA ASP A 26 27.01 -25.52 -37.86
C ASP A 26 27.91 -24.33 -37.45
N GLU A 27 29.18 -24.71 -37.24
CA GLU A 27 30.44 -24.02 -37.49
C GLU A 27 30.86 -22.71 -36.77
N VAL A 28 31.94 -22.88 -36.01
CA VAL A 28 32.89 -21.89 -35.52
C VAL A 28 33.58 -21.21 -36.70
N ASN A 29 33.54 -19.87 -36.78
CA ASN A 29 34.57 -19.12 -37.49
C ASN A 29 34.84 -17.74 -36.87
N GLU A 30 36.10 -17.54 -36.46
CA GLU A 30 36.65 -16.29 -35.92
C GLU A 30 36.66 -15.20 -36.99
N HIS A 31 35.95 -14.10 -36.80
CA HIS A 31 36.25 -12.83 -37.48
C HIS A 31 36.22 -11.66 -36.49
N GLN A 32 37.39 -11.08 -36.28
CA GLN A 32 37.63 -9.82 -35.57
C GLN A 32 36.73 -8.71 -36.13
N SER A 33 35.93 -8.08 -35.27
CA SER A 33 35.28 -6.81 -35.57
C SER A 33 35.48 -5.82 -34.43
N HIS A 34 35.84 -4.62 -34.84
CA HIS A 34 36.31 -3.47 -34.09
C HIS A 34 35.60 -3.22 -32.74
N GLN A 35 36.40 -3.11 -31.67
CA GLN A 35 35.95 -2.57 -30.39
C GLN A 35 35.49 -1.12 -30.60
N ALA A 36 34.19 -0.90 -30.62
CA ALA A 36 33.62 0.41 -30.33
C ALA A 36 34.09 0.83 -28.93
N PRO A 37 34.48 2.10 -28.71
CA PRO A 37 34.88 2.56 -27.39
C PRO A 37 33.71 2.33 -26.43
N PHE A 38 33.95 1.56 -25.37
CA PHE A 38 33.01 1.35 -24.29
C PHE A 38 32.73 2.71 -23.65
N VAL A 39 31.62 3.35 -24.02
CA VAL A 39 31.10 4.51 -23.31
C VAL A 39 30.42 3.95 -22.07
N PRO A 40 30.99 4.11 -20.86
CA PRO A 40 30.29 3.67 -19.66
C PRO A 40 28.95 4.40 -19.60
N PRO A 41 27.83 3.71 -19.29
CA PRO A 41 26.55 4.39 -19.14
C PRO A 41 26.74 5.49 -18.10
N ARG A 42 26.47 6.74 -18.51
CA ARG A 42 26.51 7.90 -17.61
C ARG A 42 25.52 7.63 -16.49
N ARG A 43 26.03 7.19 -15.34
CA ARG A 43 25.22 6.99 -14.12
C ARG A 43 24.56 8.32 -13.80
N LYS A 44 23.25 8.41 -14.02
CA LYS A 44 22.44 9.55 -13.55
C LYS A 44 22.69 9.67 -12.05
N LYS A 45 23.21 10.82 -11.61
CA LYS A 45 23.41 11.10 -10.18
C LYS A 45 22.04 11.34 -9.55
N LEU A 46 21.42 10.26 -9.09
CA LEU A 46 20.26 10.29 -8.19
C LEU A 46 20.64 11.11 -6.96
N LYS A 47 19.97 12.26 -6.73
CA LYS A 47 20.42 13.20 -5.69
C LYS A 47 19.63 13.08 -4.39
N THR A 48 18.31 12.92 -4.40
CA THR A 48 17.54 12.88 -3.13
C THR A 48 16.15 12.25 -3.31
N LEU A 49 15.68 11.52 -2.29
CA LEU A 49 14.28 11.10 -2.16
C LEU A 49 13.51 12.22 -1.45
N VAL A 50 12.38 12.66 -2.03
CA VAL A 50 11.53 13.71 -1.47
C VAL A 50 10.17 13.15 -1.15
N THR A 51 9.66 13.38 0.07
CA THR A 51 8.28 13.06 0.43
C THR A 51 7.35 14.15 -0.11
N VAL A 52 6.39 13.75 -0.93
CA VAL A 52 5.34 14.61 -1.48
C VAL A 52 4.05 14.34 -0.71
N VAL A 53 3.30 15.39 -0.36
CA VAL A 53 1.97 15.28 0.24
C VAL A 53 0.97 16.01 -0.62
N ILE A 54 -0.10 15.31 -1.03
CA ILE A 54 -1.17 15.84 -1.87
C ILE A 54 -2.54 15.39 -1.37
N PRO A 55 -3.63 16.13 -1.66
CA PRO A 55 -4.98 15.63 -1.46
C PRO A 55 -5.24 14.36 -2.28
N ALA A 56 -5.92 13.38 -1.68
CA ALA A 56 -6.44 12.20 -2.38
C ALA A 56 -7.92 12.38 -2.70
N PRO A 57 -8.43 11.70 -3.75
CA PRO A 57 -9.87 11.64 -4.03
C PRO A 57 -10.63 11.09 -2.82
N SER A 58 -11.82 11.63 -2.59
CA SER A 58 -12.76 11.11 -1.59
C SER A 58 -14.16 11.01 -2.18
N HIS A 59 -14.86 9.93 -1.85
CA HIS A 59 -16.20 9.66 -2.35
C HIS A 59 -17.29 10.57 -1.74
N ASP A 60 -17.07 11.11 -0.54
CA ASP A 60 -18.04 11.92 0.20
C ASP A 60 -17.51 13.32 0.59
N GLY A 61 -16.32 13.68 0.11
CA GLY A 61 -15.66 14.94 0.41
C GLY A 61 -14.91 14.95 1.75
N THR A 62 -14.84 13.81 2.45
CA THR A 62 -13.97 13.66 3.62
C THR A 62 -12.53 13.99 3.24
N PRO A 63 -11.83 14.88 3.99
CA PRO A 63 -10.45 15.21 3.65
C PRO A 63 -9.52 13.99 3.79
N ILE A 64 -8.81 13.67 2.71
CA ILE A 64 -7.79 12.60 2.69
C ILE A 64 -6.49 13.19 2.17
N LEU A 65 -5.41 13.01 2.93
CA LEU A 65 -4.08 13.50 2.59
C LEU A 65 -3.16 12.32 2.35
N ALA A 66 -2.64 12.22 1.14
CA ALA A 66 -1.75 11.17 0.73
C ALA A 66 -0.29 11.64 0.72
N ALA A 67 0.59 10.83 1.29
CA ALA A 67 2.02 11.04 1.25
C ALA A 67 2.73 9.85 0.61
N TYR A 68 3.69 10.13 -0.27
CA TYR A 68 4.52 9.13 -0.92
C TYR A 68 5.89 9.73 -1.27
N SER A 69 6.88 8.87 -1.51
CA SER A 69 8.24 9.30 -1.82
C SER A 69 8.49 9.36 -3.32
N LYS A 70 9.03 10.48 -3.83
CA LYS A 70 9.45 10.66 -5.23
C LYS A 70 10.97 10.85 -5.30
N LEU A 71 11.62 10.19 -6.26
CA LEU A 71 13.02 10.47 -6.61
C LEU A 71 13.08 11.81 -7.34
N GLN A 72 13.90 12.73 -6.83
CA GLN A 72 14.23 13.96 -7.54
C GLN A 72 15.46 13.71 -8.41
N VAL A 73 15.27 13.72 -9.74
CA VAL A 73 16.37 13.67 -10.71
C VAL A 73 16.78 15.11 -11.01
N ALA A 74 18.10 15.38 -11.07
CA ALA A 74 18.59 16.70 -11.46
C ALA A 74 18.25 16.95 -12.94
N SER A 75 17.54 18.03 -13.23
CA SER A 75 17.16 18.42 -14.60
C SER A 75 18.40 18.49 -15.51
N GLN A 76 18.51 17.59 -16.49
CA GLN A 76 19.35 17.81 -17.67
C GLN A 76 18.48 18.28 -18.84
N PRO A 77 19.00 19.09 -19.78
CA PRO A 77 18.18 19.77 -20.79
C PRO A 77 17.45 18.84 -21.77
N ASP A 78 17.91 17.59 -21.92
CA ASP A 78 17.35 16.59 -22.84
C ASP A 78 16.84 15.32 -22.12
N ASP A 79 16.69 15.37 -20.79
CA ASP A 79 16.22 14.21 -20.03
C ASP A 79 14.68 14.14 -20.11
N TRP A 80 14.16 13.32 -21.03
CA TRP A 80 12.83 12.75 -20.88
C TRP A 80 12.73 12.16 -19.47
N ASP A 81 11.70 12.57 -18.74
CA ASP A 81 11.45 12.22 -17.33
C ASP A 81 11.16 10.72 -17.21
N HIS A 82 12.20 9.88 -17.35
CA HIS A 82 12.20 8.48 -16.97
C HIS A 82 12.37 8.38 -15.46
N SER A 83 11.61 9.15 -14.69
CA SER A 83 11.38 8.76 -13.31
C SER A 83 10.73 7.37 -13.36
N TYR A 84 11.23 6.44 -12.55
CA TYR A 84 10.64 5.12 -12.37
C TYR A 84 9.19 5.27 -11.83
N GLN A 85 8.25 5.57 -12.73
CA GLN A 85 6.87 6.02 -12.49
C GLN A 85 5.82 5.00 -12.94
N GLY A 86 6.22 3.78 -13.29
CA GLY A 86 5.32 2.82 -13.96
C GLY A 86 4.45 1.96 -13.05
N GLN A 87 4.74 1.86 -11.75
CA GLN A 87 4.00 0.98 -10.84
C GLN A 87 3.08 1.78 -9.94
N ALA A 88 1.80 1.38 -9.90
CA ALA A 88 0.82 1.92 -8.97
C ALA A 88 1.34 1.78 -7.53
N PRO A 89 1.36 2.86 -6.74
CA PRO A 89 1.81 2.75 -5.36
C PRO A 89 0.80 1.96 -4.53
N PHE A 90 1.29 1.06 -3.67
CA PHE A 90 0.45 0.40 -2.68
C PHE A 90 -0.14 1.44 -1.72
N GLY A 91 -1.47 1.53 -1.66
CA GLY A 91 -2.19 2.48 -0.80
C GLY A 91 -2.50 1.90 0.57
N MET A 92 -1.97 2.51 1.64
CA MET A 92 -2.28 2.20 3.03
C MET A 92 -3.12 3.31 3.65
N ALA A 93 -4.28 2.96 4.23
CA ALA A 93 -5.17 3.93 4.86
C ALA A 93 -5.02 3.98 6.39
N VAL A 94 -4.90 5.21 6.90
CA VAL A 94 -4.79 5.56 8.30
C VAL A 94 -5.91 6.55 8.64
N TYR A 95 -6.81 6.19 9.53
CA TYR A 95 -7.93 7.04 9.94
C TYR A 95 -7.58 7.82 11.21
N ASP A 96 -7.63 9.15 11.17
CA ASP A 96 -7.59 9.99 12.37
C ASP A 96 -9.03 10.24 12.85
N LEU A 97 -9.42 9.54 13.92
CA LEU A 97 -10.77 9.62 14.48
C LEU A 97 -10.92 10.64 15.60
N THR A 98 -9.82 11.31 15.96
CA THR A 98 -9.85 12.19 17.12
C THR A 98 -10.73 13.41 16.80
N PRO A 99 -11.43 13.99 17.79
CA PRO A 99 -12.36 15.11 17.55
C PRO A 99 -11.69 16.36 16.95
N THR A 100 -10.38 16.46 17.07
CA THR A 100 -9.56 17.58 16.57
C THR A 100 -8.96 17.29 15.19
N ALA A 101 -9.44 16.27 14.47
CA ALA A 101 -8.99 15.91 13.12
C ALA A 101 -9.18 17.08 12.16
N THR A 102 -8.09 17.51 11.55
CA THR A 102 -8.07 18.61 10.57
C THR A 102 -7.19 18.25 9.38
N PRO A 103 -7.47 18.81 8.19
CA PRO A 103 -6.64 18.60 7.00
C PRO A 103 -5.16 18.96 7.24
N ASN A 104 -4.89 20.06 7.93
CA ASN A 104 -3.52 20.49 8.24
C ASN A 104 -2.77 19.47 9.09
N ARG A 105 -3.44 18.87 10.08
CA ARG A 105 -2.81 17.81 10.88
C ARG A 105 -2.62 16.55 10.05
N ALA A 106 -3.59 16.16 9.24
CA ALA A 106 -3.43 15.01 8.35
C ALA A 106 -2.28 15.19 7.35
N THR A 107 -2.04 16.40 6.85
CA THR A 107 -0.85 16.69 6.01
C THR A 107 0.45 16.39 6.76
N LYS A 108 0.59 16.90 7.98
CA LYS A 108 1.77 16.65 8.83
C LYS A 108 1.93 15.16 9.15
N MET A 109 0.82 14.51 9.49
CA MET A 109 0.79 13.10 9.86
C MET A 109 1.14 12.20 8.67
N ALA A 110 0.56 12.45 7.49
CA ALA A 110 0.87 11.69 6.28
C ALA A 110 2.36 11.81 5.94
N HIS A 111 2.93 13.01 6.03
CA HIS A 111 4.36 13.23 5.84
C HIS A 111 5.21 12.41 6.83
N ALA A 112 4.89 12.51 8.13
CA ALA A 112 5.64 11.82 9.18
C ALA A 112 5.54 10.30 9.07
N LEU A 113 4.33 9.77 8.85
CA LEU A 113 4.08 8.34 8.66
C LEU A 113 4.77 7.81 7.40
N SER A 114 4.74 8.55 6.28
CA SER A 114 5.40 8.14 5.04
C SER A 114 6.91 8.01 5.21
N ARG A 115 7.53 8.99 5.88
CA ARG A 115 8.96 8.92 6.25
C ARG A 115 9.22 7.71 7.15
N ARG A 116 8.35 7.48 8.13
CA ARG A 116 8.53 6.38 9.07
C ARG A 116 8.39 5.01 8.41
N ALA A 117 7.36 4.80 7.60
CA ALA A 117 7.13 3.55 6.89
C ALA A 117 8.25 3.22 5.91
N TYR A 118 8.83 4.23 5.25
CA TYR A 118 9.96 4.04 4.35
C TYR A 118 11.14 3.32 5.00
N ASP A 119 11.43 3.61 6.28
CA ASP A 119 12.53 2.96 6.99
C ASP A 119 12.29 1.46 7.24
N HIS A 120 11.01 1.03 7.32
CA HIS A 120 10.63 -0.37 7.46
C HIS A 120 10.39 -1.09 6.12
N ASN A 121 10.14 -0.35 5.04
CA ASN A 121 9.76 -0.90 3.73
C ASN A 121 10.81 -0.67 2.63
N ARG A 122 12.07 -0.40 3.00
CA ARG A 122 13.15 -0.02 2.06
C ARG A 122 13.32 -0.93 0.86
N GLU A 123 12.99 -2.21 1.00
CA GLU A 123 13.18 -3.24 -0.04
C GLU A 123 12.08 -3.25 -1.11
N TRP A 124 10.85 -2.86 -0.77
CA TRP A 124 9.66 -3.13 -1.60
C TRP A 124 9.02 -1.87 -2.20
N GLY A 125 9.58 -0.70 -1.92
CA GLY A 125 9.28 0.51 -2.69
C GLY A 125 8.44 1.56 -1.96
N ARG A 126 7.76 2.40 -2.76
CA ARG A 126 7.25 3.71 -2.37
C ARG A 126 5.75 3.67 -2.13
N ASP A 127 5.39 3.32 -0.92
CA ASP A 127 3.99 3.26 -0.55
C ASP A 127 3.38 4.64 -0.48
N ARG A 128 2.08 4.67 -0.72
CA ARG A 128 1.26 5.83 -0.43
C ARG A 128 0.55 5.61 0.90
N ILE A 129 0.84 6.47 1.87
CA ILE A 129 0.08 6.53 3.11
C ILE A 129 -0.98 7.59 2.97
N GLU A 130 -2.23 7.19 3.17
CA GLU A 130 -3.38 8.08 3.14
C GLU A 130 -3.92 8.28 4.56
N VAL A 131 -3.83 9.52 5.03
CA VAL A 131 -4.44 9.91 6.30
C VAL A 131 -5.82 10.50 6.04
N VAL A 132 -6.85 9.81 6.53
CA VAL A 132 -8.26 10.21 6.42
C VAL A 132 -8.65 11.01 7.66
N CYS A 133 -9.07 12.26 7.47
CA CYS A 133 -9.64 13.09 8.54
C CYS A 133 -11.08 12.67 8.82
N PHE A 134 -11.28 11.73 9.74
CA PHE A 134 -12.59 11.11 9.95
C PHE A 134 -13.04 11.21 11.41
N PRO A 135 -13.25 12.42 11.96
CA PRO A 135 -13.66 12.59 13.35
C PRO A 135 -15.01 11.90 13.58
N LEU A 136 -15.04 10.98 14.55
CA LEU A 136 -16.26 10.26 14.93
C LEU A 136 -16.71 10.63 16.35
N PRO A 137 -18.03 10.59 16.64
CA PRO A 137 -18.53 10.91 17.97
C PRO A 137 -17.90 10.04 19.08
N SER A 138 -17.56 10.68 20.20
CA SER A 138 -16.86 10.03 21.31
C SER A 138 -17.70 8.99 22.07
N HIS A 139 -19.03 9.05 21.94
CA HIS A 139 -19.94 8.09 22.56
C HIS A 139 -20.00 6.74 21.82
N LEU A 140 -19.56 6.69 20.56
CA LEU A 140 -19.51 5.43 19.82
C LEU A 140 -18.45 4.52 20.43
N THR A 141 -18.81 3.24 20.56
CA THR A 141 -17.90 2.17 20.94
C THR A 141 -16.77 2.04 19.92
N PHE A 142 -15.67 1.42 20.34
CA PHE A 142 -14.54 1.20 19.46
C PHE A 142 -14.92 0.37 18.22
N GLU A 143 -15.78 -0.62 18.40
CA GLU A 143 -16.29 -1.47 17.31
C GLU A 143 -17.16 -0.70 16.31
N GLU A 144 -18.05 0.17 16.79
CA GLU A 144 -18.89 1.02 15.93
C GLU A 144 -18.05 1.98 15.09
N ARG A 145 -16.99 2.56 15.69
CA ARG A 145 -16.06 3.41 14.96
C ARG A 145 -15.28 2.63 13.90
N ALA A 146 -14.78 1.45 14.24
CA ALA A 146 -14.10 0.58 13.27
C ALA A 146 -15.03 0.21 12.10
N LYS A 147 -16.29 -0.16 12.38
CA LYS A 147 -17.31 -0.42 11.35
C LYS A 147 -17.58 0.78 10.46
N ALA A 148 -17.61 2.00 11.02
CA ALA A 148 -17.75 3.22 10.24
C ALA A 148 -16.56 3.43 9.29
N CYS A 149 -15.33 3.23 9.77
CA CYS A 149 -14.11 3.30 8.94
C CYS A 149 -14.10 2.23 7.84
N ILE A 150 -14.49 1.00 8.15
CA ILE A 150 -14.59 -0.09 7.16
C ILE A 150 -15.57 0.27 6.05
N ARG A 151 -16.74 0.81 6.42
CA ARG A 151 -17.75 1.24 5.46
C ARG A 151 -17.24 2.37 4.57
N HIS A 152 -16.62 3.39 5.17
CA HIS A 152 -16.00 4.50 4.45
C HIS A 152 -14.91 3.99 3.48
N HIS A 153 -13.99 3.16 3.96
CA HIS A 153 -12.93 2.56 3.14
C HIS A 153 -13.51 1.75 1.97
N GLY A 154 -14.58 0.99 2.21
CA GLY A 154 -15.25 0.25 1.15
C GLY A 154 -15.85 1.14 0.05
N HIS A 155 -16.38 2.32 0.41
CA HIS A 155 -16.82 3.30 -0.59
C HIS A 155 -15.65 3.91 -1.36
N GLU A 156 -14.56 4.24 -0.67
CA GLU A 156 -13.34 4.76 -1.31
C GLU A 156 -12.78 3.77 -2.34
N VAL A 157 -12.67 2.49 -1.98
CA VAL A 157 -12.25 1.43 -2.91
C VAL A 157 -13.12 1.41 -4.15
N ARG A 158 -14.46 1.37 -3.98
CA ARG A 158 -15.40 1.32 -5.12
C ARG A 158 -15.34 2.57 -5.97
N SER A 159 -15.34 3.74 -5.34
CA SER A 159 -15.32 5.04 -6.02
C SER A 159 -14.05 5.23 -6.86
N ARG A 160 -12.90 4.77 -6.36
CA ARG A 160 -11.61 4.97 -7.03
C ARG A 160 -11.37 3.96 -8.15
N ALA A 161 -11.90 2.75 -8.02
CA ALA A 161 -11.81 1.73 -9.07
C ALA A 161 -12.54 2.13 -10.37
N VAL A 162 -13.51 3.04 -10.29
CA VAL A 162 -14.31 3.51 -11.44
C VAL A 162 -14.00 4.94 -11.86
N MET A 163 -12.88 5.52 -11.42
CA MET A 163 -12.45 6.85 -11.90
C MET A 163 -12.27 6.84 -13.42
N ASP A 164 -12.71 7.91 -14.10
CA ASP A 164 -12.68 8.01 -15.56
C ASP A 164 -11.25 7.94 -16.13
N ASN A 165 -10.34 8.70 -15.52
CA ASN A 165 -8.94 8.69 -15.89
C ASN A 165 -8.28 7.39 -15.37
N VAL A 166 -7.81 6.55 -16.30
CA VAL A 166 -7.17 5.26 -15.99
C VAL A 166 -5.90 5.44 -15.17
N ASP A 167 -5.06 6.43 -15.49
CA ASP A 167 -3.80 6.65 -14.79
C ASP A 167 -4.05 7.15 -13.36
N ASP A 168 -5.07 7.99 -13.17
CA ASP A 168 -5.51 8.38 -11.83
C ASP A 168 -6.11 7.18 -11.08
N ALA A 169 -6.92 6.35 -11.73
CA ALA A 169 -7.49 5.14 -11.12
C ALA A 169 -6.40 4.17 -10.66
N LYS A 170 -5.36 3.96 -11.49
CA LYS A 170 -4.18 3.17 -11.16
C LYS A 170 -3.42 3.77 -10.00
N PHE A 171 -3.15 5.07 -10.07
CA PHE A 171 -2.44 5.75 -9.00
C PHE A 171 -3.24 5.56 -7.72
N TRP A 172 -4.48 6.03 -7.64
CA TRP A 172 -5.34 6.03 -6.44
C TRP A 172 -5.94 4.67 -6.04
N PHE A 173 -5.55 3.59 -6.71
CA PHE A 173 -6.06 2.26 -6.43
C PHE A 173 -5.84 1.88 -4.95
N LEU A 174 -6.85 1.23 -4.37
CA LEU A 174 -6.83 0.72 -3.00
C LEU A 174 -6.99 -0.81 -3.04
N PRO A 175 -5.92 -1.58 -2.77
CA PRO A 175 -5.90 -3.02 -3.01
C PRO A 175 -6.94 -3.80 -2.22
N GLU A 176 -7.65 -4.73 -2.89
CA GLU A 176 -8.78 -5.46 -2.29
C GLU A 176 -8.42 -6.61 -1.37
N ASP A 177 -7.38 -7.36 -1.69
CA ASP A 177 -7.07 -8.63 -1.02
C ASP A 177 -5.63 -8.68 -0.50
N PHE A 178 -5.17 -7.55 0.02
CA PHE A 178 -3.82 -7.37 0.54
C PHE A 178 -3.87 -6.98 2.02
N GLY A 179 -4.27 -7.95 2.84
CA GLY A 179 -4.12 -7.93 4.29
C GLY A 179 -3.09 -8.97 4.74
N ASN A 180 -3.36 -9.68 5.83
CA ASN A 180 -2.48 -10.74 6.30
C ASN A 180 -2.96 -12.13 5.83
N GLU A 181 -2.34 -13.18 6.36
CA GLU A 181 -2.70 -14.57 6.07
C GLU A 181 -4.15 -14.92 6.48
N TRP A 182 -4.72 -14.22 7.46
CA TRP A 182 -6.05 -14.49 8.02
C TRP A 182 -7.15 -13.60 7.46
N TYR A 183 -6.81 -12.39 7.01
CA TYR A 183 -7.75 -11.33 6.63
C TYR A 183 -7.31 -10.67 5.33
N SER A 184 -8.25 -10.44 4.42
CA SER A 184 -7.94 -9.82 3.14
C SER A 184 -7.81 -8.30 3.20
N ARG A 185 -8.28 -7.68 4.29
CA ARG A 185 -8.28 -6.23 4.48
C ARG A 185 -7.72 -5.78 5.81
N SER A 186 -7.08 -4.61 5.79
CA SER A 186 -6.59 -3.94 7.00
C SER A 186 -6.54 -2.41 6.85
N ILE A 187 -6.74 -1.72 7.97
CA ILE A 187 -6.54 -0.26 8.13
C ILE A 187 -5.92 0.00 9.50
N ILE A 188 -5.30 1.17 9.65
CA ILE A 188 -4.93 1.73 10.94
C ILE A 188 -5.94 2.80 11.34
N VAL A 189 -6.30 2.82 12.61
CA VAL A 189 -7.24 3.76 13.21
C VAL A 189 -6.57 4.42 14.41
N ILE A 190 -6.30 5.72 14.32
CA ILE A 190 -5.78 6.53 15.42
C ILE A 190 -6.96 7.01 16.26
N ASP A 191 -7.03 6.55 17.50
CA ASP A 191 -8.14 6.81 18.43
C ASP A 191 -7.76 7.81 19.54
N ARG A 192 -6.47 8.04 19.77
CA ARG A 192 -5.96 9.05 20.71
C ARG A 192 -4.66 9.66 20.18
N LEU A 193 -4.54 10.98 20.30
CA LEU A 193 -3.31 11.73 20.04
C LEU A 193 -3.09 12.69 21.20
N GLU A 194 -1.88 12.71 21.73
CA GLU A 194 -1.43 13.70 22.71
C GLU A 194 -0.74 14.87 22.00
N ASP A 195 -0.50 15.99 22.69
CA ASP A 195 0.09 17.20 22.07
C ASP A 195 1.47 16.96 21.45
N ASN A 196 2.24 16.02 22.00
CA ASN A 196 3.58 15.64 21.56
C ASN A 196 3.59 14.42 20.62
N TRP A 197 2.46 14.09 19.97
CA TRP A 197 2.36 12.92 19.09
C TRP A 197 3.42 12.87 17.97
N GLU A 198 3.91 14.02 17.52
CA GLU A 198 4.96 14.12 16.48
C GLU A 198 6.25 13.41 16.90
N ASP A 199 6.60 13.45 18.19
CA ASP A 199 7.78 12.81 18.77
C ASP A 199 7.70 11.27 18.71
N ALA A 200 6.48 10.71 18.59
CA ALA A 200 6.28 9.27 18.47
C ALA A 200 6.97 8.68 17.24
N PHE A 201 7.06 9.45 16.14
CA PHE A 201 7.67 8.98 14.90
C PHE A 201 9.18 9.11 14.87
N GLU A 202 9.76 9.80 15.85
CA GLU A 202 11.21 9.90 16.05
C GLU A 202 11.73 8.82 17.00
N CYS A 203 10.84 8.16 17.75
CA CYS A 203 11.20 7.10 18.68
C CYS A 203 11.87 5.89 17.98
N ASP A 204 12.83 5.27 18.65
CA ASP A 204 13.44 4.01 18.21
C ASP A 204 12.51 2.84 18.55
N ASP A 205 11.71 2.38 17.58
CA ASP A 205 10.68 1.36 17.82
C ASP A 205 11.23 -0.05 17.99
N ARG A 206 12.52 -0.27 17.70
CA ARG A 206 13.23 -1.52 18.04
C ARG A 206 13.31 -1.72 19.54
N LYS A 207 13.20 -0.64 20.32
CA LYS A 207 13.17 -0.67 21.78
C LYS A 207 11.76 -0.73 22.34
N THR A 208 10.75 -0.47 21.50
CA THR A 208 9.35 -0.58 21.88
C THR A 208 8.98 -2.06 21.89
N ARG A 209 8.66 -2.59 23.06
CA ARG A 209 8.15 -3.95 23.14
C ARG A 209 6.74 -3.99 22.54
N PRO A 210 6.43 -4.98 21.69
CA PRO A 210 5.05 -5.35 21.38
C PRO A 210 4.40 -6.01 22.59
N GLU A 211 4.43 -5.35 23.74
CA GLU A 211 3.51 -5.72 24.80
C GLU A 211 2.15 -5.22 24.30
N ASP A 212 1.31 -6.21 23.98
CA ASP A 212 -0.13 -6.01 23.86
C ASP A 212 -0.56 -5.13 25.03
N GLU A 213 -1.24 -4.02 24.73
CA GLU A 213 -1.72 -3.06 25.72
C GLU A 213 -0.78 -1.90 26.13
N ASN A 214 0.12 -1.42 25.26
CA ASN A 214 0.73 -0.09 25.48
C ASN A 214 -0.27 1.08 25.27
N THR A 215 -1.51 0.93 25.76
CA THR A 215 -2.55 1.96 25.89
C THR A 215 -2.09 3.16 26.73
N ARG A 216 -0.96 3.02 27.44
CA ARG A 216 -0.31 4.05 28.26
C ARG A 216 0.74 4.87 27.51
N SER A 217 0.87 4.71 26.19
CA SER A 217 1.77 5.55 25.40
C SER A 217 1.53 7.04 25.66
N SER A 218 2.60 7.77 25.94
CA SER A 218 2.58 9.21 26.19
C SER A 218 2.31 10.05 24.95
N PHE A 219 2.24 9.44 23.77
CA PHE A 219 2.07 10.13 22.49
C PHE A 219 0.68 9.93 21.89
N GLY A 220 -0.01 8.86 22.27
CA GLY A 220 -1.32 8.49 21.73
C GLY A 220 -1.44 7.00 21.51
N SER A 221 -2.53 6.58 20.88
CA SER A 221 -2.76 5.19 20.54
C SER A 221 -3.37 5.05 19.16
N PHE A 222 -3.16 3.88 18.58
CA PHE A 222 -3.85 3.46 17.38
C PHE A 222 -4.27 2.00 17.51
N THR A 223 -5.12 1.57 16.60
CA THR A 223 -5.57 0.20 16.47
C THR A 223 -5.44 -0.25 15.03
N THR A 224 -4.92 -1.45 14.82
CA THR A 224 -5.07 -2.12 13.53
C THR A 224 -6.41 -2.83 13.51
N VAL A 225 -7.14 -2.62 12.42
CA VAL A 225 -8.43 -3.26 12.17
C VAL A 225 -8.26 -4.16 10.97
N TYR A 226 -8.45 -5.46 11.17
CA TYR A 226 -8.46 -6.48 10.12
C TYR A 226 -9.88 -7.00 9.94
N TRP A 227 -10.32 -7.15 8.69
CA TRP A 227 -11.66 -7.67 8.38
C TRP A 227 -11.66 -8.42 7.06
N ARG A 228 -12.80 -9.03 6.71
CA ARG A 228 -12.94 -10.00 5.61
C ARG A 228 -11.99 -11.19 5.83
N PRO A 229 -12.35 -12.12 6.73
CA PRO A 229 -11.53 -13.30 6.97
C PRO A 229 -11.36 -14.11 5.67
N ARG A 230 -10.20 -14.73 5.51
CA ARG A 230 -9.91 -15.68 4.44
C ARG A 230 -10.37 -17.05 4.89
N GLU A 231 -11.63 -17.41 4.57
CA GLU A 231 -12.26 -18.65 5.05
C GLU A 231 -11.39 -19.88 4.83
N GLU A 232 -10.66 -19.93 3.71
CA GLU A 232 -9.80 -21.06 3.38
C GLU A 232 -8.59 -21.20 4.31
N THR A 233 -8.06 -20.09 4.85
CA THR A 233 -7.00 -20.15 5.87
C THR A 233 -7.56 -20.78 7.14
N TRP A 234 -8.77 -20.42 7.54
CA TRP A 234 -9.44 -20.99 8.71
C TRP A 234 -9.72 -22.48 8.51
N GLU A 235 -10.22 -22.86 7.33
CA GLU A 235 -10.43 -24.27 6.95
C GLU A 235 -9.12 -25.07 6.98
N TYR A 236 -8.03 -24.52 6.44
CA TYR A 236 -6.73 -25.18 6.41
C TYR A 236 -6.19 -25.47 7.82
N TYR A 237 -6.41 -24.56 8.77
CA TYR A 237 -6.01 -24.73 10.16
C TYR A 237 -7.06 -25.44 11.02
N GLU A 238 -8.17 -25.90 10.43
CA GLU A 238 -9.31 -26.52 11.12
C GLU A 238 -9.91 -25.63 12.24
N ASP A 239 -9.73 -24.31 12.12
CA ASP A 239 -10.25 -23.33 13.07
C ASP A 239 -11.67 -22.90 12.68
N GLU A 240 -12.56 -22.82 13.67
CA GLU A 240 -13.93 -22.37 13.45
C GLU A 240 -13.98 -20.85 13.20
N LEU A 241 -14.53 -20.44 12.06
CA LEU A 241 -14.76 -19.03 11.76
C LEU A 241 -15.97 -18.49 12.54
N ARG A 242 -15.71 -18.00 13.75
CA ARG A 242 -16.75 -17.42 14.61
C ARG A 242 -17.18 -16.01 14.19
N PRO A 243 -18.37 -15.53 14.58
CA PRO A 243 -18.80 -14.16 14.30
C PRO A 243 -17.80 -13.08 14.75
N GLU A 244 -17.12 -13.29 15.87
CA GLU A 244 -16.09 -12.39 16.42
C GLU A 244 -14.84 -12.35 15.52
N SER A 245 -14.56 -13.44 14.80
CA SER A 245 -13.46 -13.55 13.84
C SER A 245 -13.73 -12.80 12.52
N ARG A 246 -14.90 -12.19 12.34
CA ARG A 246 -15.19 -11.36 11.14
C ARG A 246 -14.45 -10.03 11.14
N MET A 247 -14.06 -9.55 12.32
CA MET A 247 -13.28 -8.34 12.50
C MET A 247 -12.36 -8.47 13.70
N LYS A 248 -11.05 -8.41 13.47
CA LYS A 248 -10.03 -8.43 14.52
C LYS A 248 -9.47 -7.04 14.72
N MET A 249 -9.44 -6.59 15.97
CA MET A 249 -8.92 -5.29 16.35
C MET A 249 -7.78 -5.49 17.35
N ARG A 250 -6.66 -4.80 17.16
CA ARG A 250 -5.52 -4.86 18.09
C ARG A 250 -4.95 -3.47 18.33
N LYS A 251 -4.88 -3.06 19.59
CA LYS A 251 -4.50 -1.71 20.02
C LYS A 251 -3.01 -1.61 20.39
N TYR A 252 -2.39 -0.50 20.02
CA TYR A 252 -0.97 -0.22 20.17
C TYR A 252 -0.72 1.23 20.62
N GLY A 253 0.45 1.47 21.20
CA GLY A 253 0.97 2.83 21.40
C GLY A 253 1.46 3.43 20.08
N LEU A 254 1.31 4.75 19.91
CA LEU A 254 1.59 5.44 18.64
C LEU A 254 3.02 5.25 18.12
N GLU A 255 3.99 5.10 19.02
CA GLU A 255 5.40 4.84 18.70
C GLU A 255 5.62 3.52 17.93
N SER A 256 4.64 2.60 17.94
CA SER A 256 4.69 1.34 17.20
C SER A 256 4.16 1.42 15.76
N VAL A 257 3.68 2.59 15.31
CA VAL A 257 2.96 2.70 14.04
C VAL A 257 3.84 2.42 12.84
N GLY A 258 5.13 2.77 12.89
CA GLY A 258 6.09 2.52 11.81
C GLY A 258 6.21 1.04 11.49
N ARG A 259 6.42 0.23 12.53
CA ARG A 259 6.45 -1.23 12.45
C ARG A 259 5.14 -1.83 11.90
N MET A 260 3.98 -1.30 12.29
CA MET A 260 2.68 -1.77 11.79
C MET A 260 2.34 -1.30 10.38
N LEU A 261 2.90 -0.18 9.92
CA LEU A 261 2.89 0.23 8.51
C LEU A 261 3.93 -0.54 7.69
N GLY A 262 4.90 -1.13 8.37
CA GLY A 262 5.98 -1.89 7.79
C GLY A 262 5.71 -3.39 7.63
N SER A 263 6.78 -4.16 7.57
CA SER A 263 6.79 -5.61 7.38
C SER A 263 6.06 -6.44 8.45
N GLU A 264 5.78 -5.87 9.62
CA GLU A 264 5.11 -6.59 10.71
C GLU A 264 3.59 -6.34 10.78
N GLY A 265 3.07 -5.48 9.91
CA GLY A 265 1.65 -5.17 9.86
C GLY A 265 1.10 -5.12 8.44
N ILE A 266 0.48 -3.98 8.10
CA ILE A 266 -0.20 -3.77 6.83
C ILE A 266 0.80 -3.77 5.66
N GLY A 267 2.03 -3.29 5.88
CA GLY A 267 3.08 -3.28 4.85
C GLY A 267 3.54 -4.67 4.42
N ASN A 268 3.29 -5.72 5.21
CA ASN A 268 3.64 -7.10 4.80
C ASN A 268 2.94 -7.51 3.49
N SER A 269 1.77 -6.94 3.20
CA SER A 269 0.99 -7.24 2.01
C SER A 269 1.56 -6.60 0.74
N MET A 270 2.45 -5.62 0.86
CA MET A 270 3.03 -4.90 -0.27
C MET A 270 3.81 -5.83 -1.21
N ARG A 271 4.57 -6.77 -0.63
CA ARG A 271 5.34 -7.73 -1.41
C ARG A 271 4.41 -8.50 -2.35
N GLY A 272 3.33 -9.05 -1.83
CA GLY A 272 2.33 -9.74 -2.65
C GLY A 272 1.72 -8.84 -3.72
N PHE A 273 1.47 -7.57 -3.42
CA PHE A 273 0.93 -6.63 -4.40
C PHE A 273 1.91 -6.35 -5.55
N TYR A 274 3.16 -6.04 -5.24
CA TYR A 274 4.15 -5.74 -6.28
C TYR A 274 4.64 -6.99 -7.02
N GLU A 275 4.62 -8.17 -6.40
CA GLU A 275 4.98 -9.43 -7.06
C GLU A 275 3.84 -9.97 -7.94
N HIS A 276 2.57 -9.70 -7.62
CA HIS A 276 1.44 -10.35 -8.29
C HIS A 276 0.46 -9.42 -9.04
N PHE A 277 0.36 -8.13 -8.68
CA PHE A 277 -0.61 -7.20 -9.30
C PHE A 277 0.01 -6.09 -10.12
N ALA A 278 1.18 -5.60 -9.70
CA ALA A 278 1.89 -4.58 -10.44
C ALA A 278 2.42 -5.09 -11.80
N PRO A 279 2.84 -6.37 -11.95
CA PRO A 279 3.21 -6.96 -13.23
C PRO A 279 1.97 -7.38 -14.07
N ASP A 280 2.16 -7.53 -15.38
CA ASP A 280 1.26 -8.27 -16.31
C ASP A 280 -0.19 -7.76 -16.43
N GLY A 281 -0.40 -6.43 -16.31
CA GLY A 281 -1.69 -5.79 -16.59
C GLY A 281 -2.84 -6.30 -15.71
N VAL A 282 -2.53 -6.92 -14.57
CA VAL A 282 -3.52 -7.43 -13.61
C VAL A 282 -4.35 -6.29 -13.05
N LEU A 283 -3.70 -5.21 -12.63
CA LEU A 283 -4.37 -4.00 -12.18
C LEU A 283 -5.28 -3.40 -13.26
N ASP A 284 -4.82 -3.37 -14.51
CA ASP A 284 -5.61 -2.91 -15.65
C ASP A 284 -6.91 -3.71 -15.82
N ARG A 285 -6.82 -5.04 -15.71
CA ARG A 285 -7.98 -5.95 -15.77
C ARG A 285 -8.95 -5.71 -14.62
N GLU A 286 -8.45 -5.58 -13.39
CA GLU A 286 -9.30 -5.31 -12.23
C GLU A 286 -10.05 -3.98 -12.36
N LEU A 287 -9.37 -2.92 -12.84
CA LEU A 287 -10.01 -1.63 -13.12
C LEU A 287 -11.04 -1.73 -14.26
N ALA A 288 -10.74 -2.48 -15.32
CA ALA A 288 -11.67 -2.71 -16.42
C ALA A 288 -12.94 -3.45 -15.95
N VAL A 289 -12.78 -4.51 -15.15
CA VAL A 289 -13.90 -5.26 -14.54
C VAL A 289 -14.73 -4.35 -13.64
N ALA A 290 -14.09 -3.54 -12.79
CA ALA A 290 -14.80 -2.64 -11.88
C ALA A 290 -15.72 -1.65 -12.63
N ARG A 291 -15.31 -1.16 -13.80
CA ARG A 291 -16.09 -0.23 -14.63
C ARG A 291 -17.29 -0.87 -15.33
N THR A 292 -17.35 -2.20 -15.40
CA THR A 292 -18.42 -2.94 -16.08
C THR A 292 -19.52 -3.45 -15.15
N ARG A 293 -19.34 -3.29 -13.83
CA ARG A 293 -20.29 -3.70 -12.78
C ARG A 293 -21.19 -2.54 -12.35
#